data_AF-E9PI02-F1
#
_entry.id   AF-E9PI02-F1
#
_cell.length_a   1.000
_cell.length_b   1.000
_cell.length_c   1.000
_cell.angle_alpha   90.00
_cell.angle_beta   90.00
_cell.angle_gamma   90.00
#
_symmetry.space_group_name_H-M   'P 1'
#
loop_
_entity.id
_entity.type
_entity.pdbx_description
1 polymer ?
#
loop_
_entity_poly.entity_id
_entity_poly.type
_entity_poly.pdbx_seq_one_letter_code
_entity_poly.pdbx_strand_id
1 'polypeptide(L)'
;MASFVRQLNMYGFRKVVHIEQGGLVKPERDDTEFQHPCFLRGQEQLLENIKRKVTSVSTLKSEDIKIRQDSVTKLLTDVQLMKGKQECMDSKLLAMKHENEALWREVASLRQKHAQQQKVVNKLIQFLISLVQSNRIL
;
A
#
# COMPACT_ATOMS: atom_id res chain seq x y z
N MET A 1 5.01 -17.66 -46.53
CA MET A 1 4.22 -17.72 -45.28
C MET A 1 4.78 -18.67 -44.23
N ALA A 2 5.13 -19.92 -44.57
CA ALA A 2 5.56 -20.93 -43.59
C ALA A 2 6.78 -20.54 -42.71
N SER A 3 7.79 -19.87 -43.27
CA SER A 3 8.97 -19.42 -42.50
C SER A 3 8.61 -18.35 -41.45
N PHE A 4 7.74 -17.41 -41.80
CA PHE A 4 7.24 -16.38 -40.88
C PHE A 4 6.45 -16.98 -39.72
N VAL A 5 5.54 -17.91 -40.02
CA VAL A 5 4.77 -18.64 -38.99
C VAL A 5 5.68 -19.46 -38.07
N ARG A 6 6.76 -20.04 -38.62
CA ARG A 6 7.76 -20.74 -37.81
C ARG A 6 8.42 -19.78 -36.81
N GLN A 7 8.80 -18.58 -37.24
CA GLN A 7 9.37 -17.58 -36.33
C GLN A 7 8.37 -17.21 -35.23
N LEU A 8 7.13 -16.88 -35.57
CA LEU A 8 6.07 -16.60 -34.59
C LEU A 8 5.94 -17.72 -33.54
N ASN A 9 5.89 -18.97 -33.98
CA ASN A 9 5.82 -20.13 -33.09
C ASN A 9 7.05 -20.27 -32.17
N MET A 10 8.25 -20.01 -32.70
CA MET A 10 9.49 -20.02 -31.90
C MET A 10 9.51 -18.93 -30.84
N TYR A 11 8.86 -17.79 -31.07
CA TYR A 11 8.74 -16.70 -30.09
C TYR A 11 7.45 -16.78 -29.26
N GLY A 12 6.69 -17.89 -29.37
CA GLY A 12 5.56 -18.17 -28.50
C GLY A 12 4.23 -17.54 -28.90
N PHE A 13 4.15 -16.91 -30.08
CA PHE A 13 2.88 -16.45 -30.64
C PHE A 13 1.96 -17.64 -30.93
N ARG A 14 0.66 -17.45 -30.74
CA ARG A 14 -0.36 -18.47 -31.01
C ARG A 14 -1.36 -17.95 -32.02
N LYS A 15 -1.75 -18.81 -32.98
CA LYS A 15 -2.81 -18.51 -33.94
C LYS A 15 -4.13 -18.36 -33.19
N VAL A 16 -4.84 -17.26 -33.43
CA VAL A 16 -6.20 -17.05 -32.93
C VAL A 16 -7.13 -17.82 -33.87
N VAL A 17 -8.00 -18.66 -33.30
CA VAL A 17 -9.02 -19.40 -34.05
C VAL A 17 -10.34 -18.70 -33.80
N HIS A 18 -10.83 -17.98 -34.81
CA HIS A 18 -12.18 -17.43 -34.80
C HIS A 18 -13.15 -18.58 -35.06
N ILE A 19 -13.84 -19.03 -34.01
CA ILE A 19 -14.91 -20.01 -34.13
C ILE A 19 -16.16 -19.25 -34.57
N GLU A 20 -16.32 -19.05 -35.88
CA GLU A 20 -17.60 -18.59 -36.41
C GLU A 20 -18.63 -19.70 -36.19
N GLN A 21 -19.66 -19.38 -35.41
CA GLN A 21 -20.79 -20.25 -35.16
C GLN A 21 -21.55 -20.52 -36.47
N GLY A 22 -21.34 -21.70 -37.04
CA GLY A 22 -22.27 -22.31 -37.99
C GLY A 22 -21.99 -22.03 -39.47
N GLY A 23 -21.58 -23.08 -40.19
CA GLY A 23 -21.94 -23.33 -41.58
C GLY A 23 -21.43 -22.38 -42.67
N LEU A 24 -20.44 -22.84 -43.44
CA LEU A 24 -20.34 -22.64 -44.90
C LEU A 24 -20.34 -21.21 -45.46
N VAL A 25 -19.86 -20.21 -44.73
CA VAL A 25 -19.46 -18.93 -45.33
C VAL A 25 -17.93 -18.93 -45.43
N LYS A 26 -17.40 -18.94 -46.65
CA LYS A 26 -15.97 -18.71 -46.88
C LYS A 26 -15.66 -17.31 -46.35
N PRO A 27 -14.74 -17.12 -45.39
CA PRO A 27 -14.29 -15.79 -45.05
C PRO A 27 -13.70 -15.16 -46.33
N GLU A 28 -14.19 -13.99 -46.73
CA GLU A 28 -13.74 -13.27 -47.94
C GLU A 28 -12.26 -12.85 -47.88
N ARG A 29 -11.58 -13.10 -46.76
CA ARG A 29 -10.21 -12.67 -46.50
C ARG A 29 -9.45 -13.78 -45.79
N ASP A 30 -8.24 -14.08 -46.28
CA ASP A 30 -7.27 -14.96 -45.62
C ASP A 30 -6.67 -14.29 -44.37
N ASP A 31 -7.51 -13.80 -43.46
CA ASP A 31 -7.10 -13.08 -42.26
C ASP A 31 -6.56 -14.07 -41.22
N THR A 32 -5.23 -14.20 -41.16
CA THR A 32 -4.54 -15.02 -40.17
C THR A 32 -4.06 -14.16 -39.02
N GLU A 33 -4.67 -14.32 -37.85
CA GLU A 33 -4.32 -13.57 -36.64
C GLU A 33 -3.42 -14.38 -35.68
N PHE A 34 -2.47 -13.69 -35.05
CA PHE A 34 -1.59 -14.24 -34.02
C PHE A 34 -1.54 -13.31 -32.81
N GLN A 35 -1.49 -13.90 -31.61
CA GLN A 35 -1.40 -13.16 -30.35
C GLN A 35 -0.20 -13.58 -29.50
N HIS A 36 0.33 -12.62 -28.73
CA HIS A 36 1.29 -12.84 -27.65
C HIS A 36 1.04 -11.82 -26.53
N PRO A 37 0.98 -12.20 -25.24
CA PRO A 37 0.65 -11.29 -24.13
C PRO A 37 1.58 -10.07 -24.01
N CYS A 38 2.84 -10.22 -24.39
CA CYS A 38 3.86 -9.15 -24.36
C CYS A 38 4.03 -8.43 -25.71
N PHE A 39 3.15 -8.66 -26.69
CA PHE A 39 3.16 -7.95 -27.98
C PHE A 39 1.96 -7.01 -28.03
N LEU A 40 2.13 -5.79 -27.50
CA LEU A 40 1.08 -4.78 -27.38
C LEU A 40 1.46 -3.51 -28.13
N ARG A 41 0.50 -2.92 -28.85
CA ARG A 41 0.69 -1.67 -29.60
C ARG A 41 1.10 -0.54 -28.65
N GLY A 42 2.22 0.12 -28.94
CA GLY A 42 2.73 1.25 -28.15
C GLY A 42 3.50 0.86 -26.88
N GLN A 43 3.79 -0.43 -26.65
CA GLN A 43 4.56 -0.91 -25.49
C GLN A 43 5.79 -1.70 -25.95
N GLU A 44 6.76 -1.02 -26.56
CA GLU A 44 7.98 -1.64 -27.10
C GLU A 44 8.82 -2.32 -26.01
N GLN A 45 8.85 -1.79 -24.79
CA GLN A 45 9.59 -2.35 -23.66
C GLN A 45 9.16 -3.80 -23.33
N LEU A 46 7.95 -4.21 -23.68
CA LEU A 46 7.50 -5.59 -23.44
C LEU A 46 8.08 -6.59 -24.44
N LEU A 47 8.62 -6.13 -25.58
CA LEU A 47 9.25 -6.99 -26.58
C LEU A 47 10.50 -7.68 -26.00
N GLU A 48 11.18 -7.07 -25.03
CA GLU A 48 12.30 -7.68 -24.32
C GLU A 48 11.91 -8.99 -23.63
N ASN A 49 10.64 -9.15 -23.25
CA ASN A 49 10.13 -10.36 -22.60
C ASN A 49 9.79 -11.49 -23.59
N ILE A 50 9.76 -11.22 -24.89
CA ILE A 50 9.48 -12.23 -25.92
C ILE A 50 10.76 -12.97 -26.27
N LYS A 51 11.03 -14.07 -25.56
CA LYS A 51 12.24 -14.88 -25.78
C LYS A 51 11.96 -16.05 -26.73
N ARG A 52 12.95 -16.36 -27.58
CA ARG A 52 12.92 -17.54 -28.46
C ARG A 52 12.91 -18.80 -27.59
N LYS A 53 11.97 -19.72 -27.87
CA LYS A 53 11.95 -21.07 -27.33
C LYS A 53 13.15 -21.83 -27.87
N VAL A 54 14.17 -22.00 -27.03
CA VAL A 54 15.34 -22.83 -27.36
C VAL A 54 15.05 -24.26 -26.91
N THR A 55 15.15 -25.21 -27.83
CA THR A 55 15.01 -26.65 -27.56
C THR A 55 16.23 -27.25 -26.82
N SER A 56 17.25 -26.45 -26.52
CA SER A 56 18.56 -26.91 -26.04
C SER A 56 19.23 -25.97 -25.02
N VAL A 57 18.47 -25.35 -24.11
CA VAL A 57 19.02 -24.55 -22.98
C VAL A 57 18.25 -24.88 -21.71
N SER A 58 18.55 -26.04 -21.12
CA SER A 58 18.03 -26.47 -19.81
C SER A 58 18.87 -25.95 -18.64
N THR A 59 20.11 -25.51 -18.86
CA THR A 59 21.05 -25.09 -17.80
C THR A 59 20.87 -23.62 -17.37
N LEU A 60 20.71 -22.67 -18.29
CA LEU A 60 20.57 -21.24 -17.93
C LEU A 60 19.24 -20.91 -17.23
N LYS A 61 18.16 -21.66 -17.54
CA LYS A 61 16.85 -21.47 -16.91
C LYS A 61 16.84 -21.83 -15.42
N SER A 62 17.70 -22.77 -15.01
CA SER A 62 17.76 -23.21 -13.60
C SER A 62 18.37 -22.14 -12.69
N GLU A 63 19.37 -21.38 -13.17
CA GLU A 63 19.93 -20.26 -12.41
C GLU A 63 18.94 -19.10 -12.27
N ASP A 64 18.30 -18.69 -13.37
CA ASP A 64 17.31 -17.59 -13.33
C ASP A 64 16.12 -17.93 -12.41
N ILE A 65 15.67 -19.18 -12.41
CA ILE A 65 14.58 -19.64 -11.52
C ILE A 65 15.03 -19.63 -10.06
N LYS A 66 16.26 -20.07 -9.76
CA LYS A 66 16.82 -20.02 -8.40
C LYS A 66 16.97 -18.58 -7.88
N ILE A 67 17.50 -17.67 -8.70
CA ILE A 67 17.64 -16.24 -8.34
C ILE A 67 16.27 -15.62 -8.05
N ARG A 68 15.25 -15.97 -8.85
CA ARG A 68 13.87 -15.51 -8.60
C ARG A 68 13.29 -16.09 -7.32
N GLN A 69 13.53 -17.36 -7.03
CA GLN A 69 13.04 -18.03 -5.83
C GLN A 69 13.68 -17.48 -4.55
N ASP A 70 14.98 -17.19 -4.57
CA ASP A 70 15.69 -16.55 -3.47
C ASP A 70 15.18 -15.12 -3.23
N SER A 71 14.87 -14.38 -4.30
CA SER A 71 14.30 -13.03 -4.22
C SER A 71 12.91 -13.04 -3.59
N VAL A 72 12.05 -14.00 -3.99
CA VAL A 72 10.71 -14.16 -3.39
C VAL A 72 10.80 -14.56 -1.92
N THR A 73 11.75 -15.41 -1.55
CA THR A 73 11.95 -15.84 -0.16
C THR A 73 12.43 -14.69 0.73
N LYS A 74 13.30 -13.81 0.20
CA LYS A 74 13.70 -12.57 0.89
C LYS A 74 12.52 -11.63 1.08
N LEU A 75 11.73 -11.38 0.04
CA LEU A 75 10.53 -10.55 0.12
C LEU A 75 9.52 -11.09 1.14
N LEU A 76 9.33 -12.41 1.20
CA LEU A 76 8.43 -13.02 2.17
C LEU A 76 8.91 -12.79 3.61
N THR A 77 10.21 -12.93 3.85
CA THR A 77 10.83 -12.64 5.15
C THR A 77 10.67 -11.17 5.53
N ASP A 78 10.90 -10.25 4.59
CA ASP A 78 10.74 -8.81 4.82
C ASP A 78 9.29 -8.44 5.14
N VAL A 79 8.32 -9.05 4.47
CA VAL A 79 6.89 -8.87 4.74
C VAL A 79 6.51 -9.38 6.13
N GLN A 80 7.05 -10.53 6.56
CA GLN A 80 6.83 -11.06 7.91
C GLN A 80 7.41 -10.13 8.99
N LEU A 81 8.63 -9.64 8.78
CA LEU A 81 9.27 -8.67 9.67
C LEU A 81 8.45 -7.37 9.77
N MET A 82 7.98 -6.87 8.61
CA MET A 82 7.16 -5.68 8.54
C MET A 82 5.83 -5.86 9.28
N LYS A 83 5.20 -7.04 9.17
CA LYS A 83 3.98 -7.36 9.92
C LYS A 83 4.22 -7.31 11.44
N GLY A 84 5.31 -7.90 11.94
CA GLY A 84 5.65 -7.83 13.37
C GLY A 84 5.90 -6.39 13.86
N LYS A 85 6.57 -5.57 13.02
CA LYS A 85 6.75 -4.13 13.31
C LYS A 85 5.42 -3.37 13.33
N GLN A 86 4.51 -3.70 12.42
CA GLN A 86 3.17 -3.12 12.34
C GLN A 86 2.40 -3.36 13.64
N GLU A 87 2.36 -4.61 14.12
CA GLU A 87 1.65 -4.99 15.36
C GLU A 87 2.21 -4.28 16.60
N CYS A 88 3.55 -4.12 16.67
CA CYS A 88 4.21 -3.35 17.72
C CYS A 88 3.84 -1.86 17.66
N MET A 89 3.84 -1.28 16.46
CA MET A 89 3.48 0.12 16.25
C MET A 89 2.02 0.40 16.60
N ASP A 90 1.11 -0.49 16.21
CA ASP A 90 -0.32 -0.39 16.54
C ASP A 90 -0.53 -0.42 18.07
N SER A 91 0.18 -1.30 18.76
CA SER A 91 0.15 -1.38 20.23
C SER A 91 0.65 -0.09 20.89
N LYS A 92 1.76 0.48 20.39
CA LYS A 92 2.33 1.74 20.89
C LYS A 92 1.41 2.93 20.62
N LEU A 93 0.75 2.95 19.46
CA LEU A 93 -0.20 4.00 19.09
C LEU A 93 -1.44 3.94 19.99
N LEU A 94 -1.95 2.74 20.29
CA LEU A 94 -3.06 2.57 21.22
C LEU A 94 -2.70 3.05 22.63
N ALA A 95 -1.51 2.70 23.14
CA ALA A 95 -1.02 3.18 24.42
C ALA A 95 -0.91 4.71 24.46
N MET A 96 -0.31 5.31 23.42
CA MET A 96 -0.19 6.76 23.30
C MET A 96 -1.54 7.47 23.25
N LYS A 97 -2.54 6.87 22.58
CA LYS A 97 -3.91 7.39 22.56
C LYS A 97 -4.51 7.42 23.97
N HIS A 98 -4.37 6.33 24.73
CA HIS A 98 -4.86 6.26 26.11
C HIS A 98 -4.16 7.26 27.04
N GLU A 99 -2.84 7.42 26.91
CA GLU A 99 -2.08 8.44 27.64
C GLU A 99 -2.58 9.85 27.32
N ASN A 100 -2.83 10.14 26.04
CA ASN A 100 -3.36 11.43 25.60
C ASN A 100 -4.76 11.69 26.21
N GLU A 101 -5.65 10.71 26.19
CA GLU A 101 -6.97 10.79 26.84
C GLU A 101 -6.87 11.00 28.36
N ALA A 102 -5.88 10.41 29.03
CA ALA A 102 -5.62 10.64 30.45
C ALA A 102 -5.13 12.08 30.69
N LEU A 103 -4.18 12.57 29.89
CA LEU A 103 -3.68 13.94 29.96
C LEU A 103 -4.80 14.96 29.74
N TRP A 104 -5.69 14.74 28.78
CA TRP A 104 -6.84 15.62 28.57
C TRP A 104 -7.74 15.72 29.81
N ARG A 105 -7.99 14.58 30.49
CA ARG A 105 -8.77 14.56 31.74
C ARG A 105 -8.04 15.30 32.87
N GLU A 106 -6.74 15.12 33.00
CA GLU A 106 -5.95 15.84 34.00
C GLU A 106 -5.96 17.35 33.74
N VAL A 107 -5.74 17.78 32.50
CA VAL A 107 -5.79 19.21 32.12
C VAL A 107 -7.16 19.81 32.41
N ALA A 108 -8.25 19.11 32.11
CA ALA A 108 -9.60 19.55 32.45
C ALA A 108 -9.79 19.72 33.96
N SER A 109 -9.33 18.74 34.75
CA SER A 109 -9.36 18.79 36.22
C SER A 109 -8.54 19.96 36.77
N LEU A 110 -7.33 20.18 36.26
CA LEU A 110 -6.48 21.31 36.65
C LEU A 110 -7.15 22.65 36.34
N ARG A 111 -7.76 22.80 35.16
CA ARG A 111 -8.50 24.03 34.80
C ARG A 111 -9.66 24.29 35.76
N GLN A 112 -10.40 23.26 36.17
CA GLN A 112 -11.48 23.39 37.14
C GLN A 112 -10.95 23.80 38.52
N LYS A 113 -9.89 23.15 39.01
CA LYS A 113 -9.26 23.51 40.30
C LYS A 113 -8.73 24.94 40.27
N HIS A 114 -8.09 25.34 39.18
CA HIS A 114 -7.58 26.71 39.02
C HIS A 114 -8.72 27.74 39.05
N ALA A 115 -9.82 27.49 38.36
CA ALA A 115 -11.00 28.37 38.39
C ALA A 115 -11.61 28.48 39.81
N GLN A 116 -11.63 27.39 40.58
CA GLN A 116 -12.06 27.41 41.98
C GLN A 116 -11.12 28.22 42.87
N GLN A 117 -9.80 28.04 42.73
CA GLN A 117 -8.80 28.84 43.45
C GLN A 117 -8.95 30.32 43.14
N GLN A 118 -9.18 30.69 41.88
CA GLN A 118 -9.41 32.09 41.50
C GLN A 118 -10.64 32.68 42.19
N LYS A 119 -11.73 31.92 42.33
CA LYS A 119 -12.93 32.36 43.08
C LYS A 119 -12.60 32.59 44.56
N VAL A 120 -11.83 31.71 45.18
CA VAL A 120 -11.41 31.86 46.58
C VAL A 120 -10.53 33.10 46.75
N VAL A 121 -9.53 33.29 45.89
CA VAL A 121 -8.64 34.46 45.90
C VAL A 121 -9.45 35.76 45.74
N ASN A 122 -10.39 35.81 44.80
CA ASN A 122 -11.25 36.98 44.61
C ASN A 122 -12.08 37.30 45.86
N LYS A 123 -12.62 36.27 46.54
CA LYS A 123 -13.35 36.45 47.80
C LYS A 123 -12.45 36.97 48.92
N LEU A 124 -11.22 36.46 49.03
CA LEU A 124 -10.24 36.94 50.02
C LEU A 124 -9.88 38.41 49.76
N ILE A 125 -9.67 38.79 48.50
CA ILE A 125 -9.41 40.19 48.12
C ILE A 125 -10.60 41.08 48.50
N GLN A 126 -11.84 40.68 48.16
CA GLN A 126 -13.04 41.43 48.54
C GLN A 126 -13.18 41.58 50.07
N PHE A 127 -12.88 40.52 50.82
CA PHE A 127 -12.90 40.55 52.29
C PHE A 127 -11.85 41.52 52.85
N LEU A 128 -10.61 41.48 52.34
CA LEU A 128 -9.55 42.41 52.75
C LEU A 128 -9.93 43.87 52.44
N ILE A 129 -10.51 44.14 51.26
CA ILE A 129 -11.00 45.48 50.90
C ILE A 129 -12.07 45.95 51.89
N SER A 130 -13.04 45.09 52.24
CA SER A 130 -14.09 45.39 53.21
C SER A 130 -13.54 45.72 54.60
N LEU A 131 -12.54 44.96 55.07
CA LEU A 131 -11.87 45.24 56.35
C LEU A 131 -11.14 46.59 56.35
N VAL A 132 -10.40 46.90 55.28
CA VAL A 132 -9.68 48.17 55.14
C VAL A 132 -10.64 49.35 55.06
N GLN A 133 -11.75 49.23 54.32
CA GLN A 133 -12.77 50.27 54.24
C GLN A 133 -13.47 50.48 55.59
N SER A 134 -13.81 49.40 56.31
CA SER A 134 -14.45 49.49 57.63
C SER A 134 -13.53 50.16 58.67
N ASN A 135 -12.23 49.88 58.63
CA ASN A 135 -11.23 50.52 59.50
C ASN A 135 -10.94 51.99 59.17
N ARG A 136 -11.32 52.49 57.99
CA ARG A 136 -11.17 53.92 57.64
C ARG A 136 -12.34 54.80 58.10
N ILE A 137 -13.43 54.18 58.58
CA ILE A 137 -14.67 54.86 59.01
C ILE A 137 -14.72 55.02 60.55
N LEU A 138 -13.79 54.39 61.29
CA LEU A 138 -13.45 54.76 62.68
C LEU A 138 -12.32 55.79 62.70
#